data_AF-A0A957VDT7-F1
#
_entry.id   AF-A0A957VDT7-F1
#
_cell.length_a   1.000
_cell.length_b   1.000
_cell.length_c   1.000
_cell.angle_alpha   90.00
_cell.angle_beta   90.00
_cell.angle_gamma   90.00
#
_symmetry.space_group_name_H-M   'P 1'
#
loop_
_entity.id
_entity.type
_entity.pdbx_description
1 polymer ?
#
loop_
_entity_poly.entity_id
_entity_poly.type
_entity_poly.pdbx_seq_one_letter_code
_entity_poly.pdbx_strand_id
1 'polypeptide(L)'
;TQATAIVPTVPLTAMREWLVTDHQVQPADIREVSLVHVPLFICKYSFNGQRYTAVVDAATSKVFANLYPSKWEVPYATLGAVAFLLYFCASAVPLIGLLSDEGSGLALGLVIYVVLAVLLAVPIFVAAAYISAKV
;
A
#
# COMPACT_ATOMS: atom_id res chain seq x y z
N THR A 1 43.67 -31.81 -10.87
CA THR A 1 42.39 -31.81 -11.63
C THR A 1 42.26 -30.44 -12.28
N GLN A 2 42.38 -30.35 -13.60
CA GLN A 2 42.20 -29.07 -14.31
C GLN A 2 40.71 -28.71 -14.31
N ALA A 3 40.37 -27.51 -13.85
CA ALA A 3 39.00 -27.01 -13.85
C ALA A 3 38.66 -26.49 -15.25
N THR A 4 37.79 -27.20 -15.96
CA THR A 4 37.27 -26.77 -17.26
C THR A 4 36.21 -25.68 -17.06
N ALA A 5 36.42 -24.50 -17.65
CA ALA A 5 35.44 -23.43 -17.62
C ALA A 5 34.25 -23.78 -18.53
N ILE A 6 33.05 -23.86 -17.95
CA ILE A 6 31.79 -24.07 -18.67
C ILE A 6 31.20 -22.69 -19.01
N VAL A 7 30.72 -22.51 -20.23
CA VAL A 7 30.02 -21.28 -20.62
C VAL A 7 28.77 -21.12 -19.75
N PRO A 8 28.65 -20.03 -18.97
CA PRO A 8 27.48 -19.81 -18.14
C PRO A 8 26.24 -19.57 -18.99
N THR A 9 25.11 -20.15 -18.60
CA THR A 9 23.80 -19.92 -19.25
C THR A 9 23.33 -18.47 -19.09
N VAL A 10 23.85 -17.75 -18.09
CA VAL A 10 23.54 -16.33 -17.87
C VAL A 10 24.37 -15.48 -18.84
N PRO A 11 23.75 -14.70 -19.75
CA PRO A 11 24.48 -13.92 -20.74
C PRO A 11 25.18 -12.73 -20.08
N LEU A 12 26.52 -12.82 -19.97
CA LEU A 12 27.39 -11.72 -19.50
C LEU A 12 27.14 -10.41 -20.26
N THR A 13 26.83 -10.51 -21.54
CA THR A 13 26.53 -9.36 -22.40
C THR A 13 25.28 -8.61 -21.93
N ALA A 14 24.22 -9.31 -21.52
CA ALA A 14 23.00 -8.70 -21.01
C ALA A 14 23.25 -7.96 -19.69
N MET A 15 24.06 -8.54 -18.80
CA MET A 15 24.44 -7.89 -17.54
C MET A 15 25.25 -6.59 -17.79
N ARG A 16 26.16 -6.60 -18.77
CA ARG A 16 26.92 -5.39 -19.15
C ARG A 16 26.03 -4.31 -19.76
N GLU A 17 25.10 -4.68 -20.63
CA GLU A 17 24.16 -3.75 -21.25
C GLU A 17 23.24 -3.10 -20.22
N TRP A 18 22.76 -3.88 -19.25
CA TRP A 18 21.98 -3.37 -18.12
C TRP A 18 22.78 -2.39 -17.26
N LEU A 19 24.04 -2.67 -16.94
CA LEU A 19 24.89 -1.74 -16.18
C LEU A 19 25.12 -0.40 -16.88
N VAL A 20 25.27 -0.42 -18.20
CA VAL A 20 25.42 0.80 -19.01
C VAL A 20 24.12 1.60 -19.02
N THR A 21 22.99 0.92 -19.18
CA THR A 21 21.67 1.55 -19.36
C THR A 21 21.11 2.08 -18.05
N ASP A 22 21.09 1.27 -17.00
CA ASP A 22 20.40 1.58 -15.73
C ASP A 22 21.32 2.26 -14.71
N HIS A 23 22.63 2.00 -14.78
CA HIS A 23 23.58 2.42 -13.76
C HIS A 23 24.72 3.30 -14.30
N GLN A 24 24.73 3.61 -15.61
CA GLN A 24 25.74 4.43 -16.28
C GLN A 24 27.20 3.98 -16.05
N VAL A 25 27.42 2.69 -15.79
CA VAL A 25 28.75 2.13 -15.59
C VAL A 25 29.30 1.69 -16.94
N GLN A 26 30.43 2.28 -17.37
CA GLN A 26 31.05 1.89 -18.64
C GLN A 26 31.76 0.54 -18.50
N PRO A 27 31.83 -0.28 -19.57
CA PRO A 27 32.52 -1.57 -19.50
C PRO A 27 34.00 -1.46 -19.12
N ALA A 28 34.65 -0.34 -19.47
CA ALA A 28 36.05 -0.07 -19.14
C ALA A 28 36.27 0.17 -17.63
N ASP A 29 35.23 0.55 -16.89
CA ASP A 29 35.30 0.79 -15.45
C ASP A 29 35.14 -0.50 -14.63
N ILE A 30 34.70 -1.60 -15.26
CA ILE A 30 34.48 -2.89 -14.62
C ILE A 30 35.82 -3.61 -14.44
N ARG A 31 36.32 -3.68 -13.20
CA ARG A 31 37.60 -4.32 -12.88
C ARG A 31 37.53 -5.84 -12.77
N GLU A 32 36.40 -6.37 -12.29
CA GLU A 32 36.22 -7.79 -12.03
C GLU A 32 34.76 -8.20 -12.27
N VAL A 33 34.56 -9.42 -12.77
CA VAL A 33 33.24 -10.05 -12.88
C VAL A 33 33.34 -11.47 -12.36
N SER A 34 32.52 -11.79 -11.35
CA SER A 34 32.44 -13.11 -10.75
C SER A 34 31.04 -13.70 -10.94
N LEU A 35 30.98 -14.97 -11.32
CA LEU A 35 29.74 -15.74 -11.28
C LEU A 35 29.56 -16.32 -9.87
N VAL A 36 28.51 -15.89 -9.17
CA VAL A 36 28.20 -16.37 -7.82
C VAL A 36 26.90 -17.18 -7.81
N HIS A 37 26.84 -18.18 -6.94
CA HIS A 37 25.61 -18.90 -6.67
C HIS A 37 24.77 -18.10 -5.67
N VAL A 38 23.57 -17.66 -6.09
CA VAL A 38 22.62 -16.98 -5.20
C VAL A 38 21.64 -18.04 -4.68
N PRO A 39 21.63 -18.33 -3.36
CA PRO A 39 20.74 -19.34 -2.79
C PRO A 39 19.31 -18.79 -2.67
N LEU A 40 18.52 -18.98 -3.74
CA LEU A 40 17.10 -18.62 -3.78
C LEU A 40 16.23 -19.85 -3.47
N PHE A 41 15.32 -19.70 -2.51
CA PHE A 41 14.34 -20.73 -2.15
C PHE A 41 12.93 -20.29 -2.54
N ILE A 42 12.17 -21.18 -3.19
CA ILE A 42 10.78 -20.93 -3.54
C ILE A 42 9.88 -21.72 -2.58
N CYS A 43 9.22 -21.00 -1.67
CA CYS A 43 8.32 -21.56 -0.68
C CYS A 43 6.88 -21.40 -1.14
N LYS A 44 6.21 -22.51 -1.46
CA LYS A 44 4.77 -22.53 -1.75
C LYS A 44 4.01 -22.79 -0.45
N TYR A 45 3.01 -21.95 -0.15
CA TYR A 45 2.19 -22.11 1.05
C TYR A 45 0.71 -21.89 0.74
N SER A 46 -0.17 -22.39 1.62
CA SER A 46 -1.62 -22.22 1.51
C SER A 46 -2.12 -21.45 2.71
N PHE A 47 -2.95 -20.43 2.48
CA PHE A 47 -3.58 -19.63 3.52
C PHE A 47 -5.00 -19.26 3.08
N ASN A 48 -6.00 -19.47 3.96
CA ASN A 48 -7.41 -19.20 3.66
C ASN A 48 -7.91 -19.83 2.33
N GLY A 49 -7.49 -21.08 2.05
CA GLY A 49 -7.84 -21.80 0.82
C GLY A 49 -7.15 -21.28 -0.46
N GLN A 50 -6.33 -20.24 -0.38
CA GLN A 50 -5.58 -19.67 -1.50
C GLN A 50 -4.11 -20.11 -1.44
N ARG A 51 -3.51 -20.35 -2.61
CA ARG A 51 -2.09 -20.74 -2.73
C ARG A 51 -1.24 -19.51 -3.00
N TYR A 52 -0.20 -19.34 -2.21
CA TYR A 52 0.76 -18.24 -2.33
C TYR A 52 2.16 -18.80 -2.55
N THR A 53 3.06 -17.92 -2.98
CA THR A 53 4.47 -18.26 -3.22
C THR A 53 5.33 -17.15 -2.63
N ALA A 54 6.32 -17.52 -1.84
CA ALA A 54 7.36 -16.61 -1.40
C ALA A 54 8.71 -17.06 -1.96
N VAL A 55 9.53 -16.11 -2.36
CA VAL A 55 10.91 -16.32 -2.76
C VAL A 55 11.80 -15.79 -1.64
N VAL A 56 12.62 -16.65 -1.06
CA VAL A 56 13.55 -16.28 0.01
C VAL A 56 14.95 -16.23 -0.55
N ASP A 57 15.58 -15.07 -0.46
CA ASP A 57 17.00 -14.93 -0.70
C ASP A 57 17.75 -15.25 0.59
N ALA A 58 18.38 -16.43 0.65
CA ALA A 58 19.09 -16.88 1.84
C ALA A 58 20.45 -16.18 2.03
N ALA A 59 20.99 -15.51 1.02
CA ALA A 59 22.22 -14.72 1.20
C ALA A 59 21.94 -13.44 2.00
N THR A 60 20.78 -12.81 1.77
CA THR A 60 20.40 -11.56 2.43
C THR A 60 19.34 -11.73 3.52
N SER A 61 18.80 -12.94 3.68
CA SER A 61 17.63 -13.24 4.52
C SER A 61 16.39 -12.42 4.15
N LYS A 62 16.31 -11.92 2.92
CA LYS A 62 15.15 -11.17 2.41
C LYS A 62 14.08 -12.14 1.89
N VAL A 63 12.82 -11.81 2.17
CA VAL A 63 11.67 -12.57 1.70
C VAL A 63 10.85 -11.71 0.74
N PHE A 64 10.72 -12.20 -0.49
CA PHE A 64 9.89 -11.63 -1.54
C PHE A 64 8.62 -12.47 -1.66
N ALA A 65 7.57 -12.10 -0.93
CA ALA A 65 6.29 -12.78 -1.04
C ALA A 65 5.51 -12.29 -2.27
N ASN A 66 4.97 -13.20 -3.07
CA ASN A 66 3.89 -12.90 -4.00
C ASN A 66 2.69 -12.47 -3.15
N LEU A 67 2.17 -11.27 -3.40
CA LEU A 67 1.18 -10.53 -2.59
C LEU A 67 0.53 -11.37 -1.48
N TYR A 68 0.92 -11.08 -0.23
CA TYR A 68 0.06 -11.42 0.91
C TYR A 68 -1.37 -10.91 0.60
N PRO A 69 -2.45 -11.64 0.93
CA PRO A 69 -3.81 -11.22 0.57
C PRO A 69 -3.98 -9.75 0.91
N SER A 70 -4.34 -8.95 -0.11
CA SER A 70 -4.52 -7.50 0.06
C SER A 70 -5.38 -7.28 1.28
N LYS A 71 -4.88 -6.51 2.25
CA LYS A 71 -5.64 -6.12 3.43
C LYS A 71 -7.02 -5.66 2.94
N TRP A 72 -8.09 -6.23 3.46
CA TRP A 72 -9.42 -6.02 2.86
C TRP A 72 -9.83 -4.55 3.06
N GLU A 73 -9.69 -3.73 2.02
CA GLU A 73 -9.92 -2.27 2.10
C GLU A 73 -11.41 -1.90 2.03
N VAL A 74 -12.25 -2.85 1.60
CA VAL A 74 -13.70 -2.64 1.40
C VAL A 74 -14.39 -2.09 2.65
N PRO A 75 -14.18 -2.61 3.88
CA PRO A 75 -14.82 -2.07 5.08
C PRO A 75 -14.42 -0.62 5.40
N TYR A 76 -13.19 -0.22 5.06
CA TYR A 76 -12.75 1.16 5.24
C TYR A 76 -13.35 2.09 4.20
N ALA A 77 -13.41 1.64 2.94
CA ALA A 77 -14.03 2.39 1.86
C ALA A 77 -15.53 2.62 2.11
N THR A 78 -16.26 1.60 2.58
CA THR A 78 -17.68 1.74 2.91
C THR A 78 -17.90 2.67 4.10
N LEU A 79 -17.08 2.57 5.15
CA LEU A 79 -17.17 3.49 6.29
C LEU A 79 -16.90 4.94 5.87
N GLY A 80 -15.90 5.15 5.02
CA GLY A 80 -15.61 6.47 4.43
C GLY A 80 -16.78 7.02 3.62
N ALA A 81 -17.44 6.20 2.81
CA ALA A 81 -18.63 6.60 2.04
C ALA A 81 -19.81 6.98 2.96
N VAL A 82 -20.05 6.21 4.03
CA VAL A 82 -21.09 6.53 5.02
C VAL A 82 -20.78 7.84 5.73
N ALA A 83 -19.53 8.03 6.17
CA ALA A 83 -19.08 9.27 6.81
C ALA A 83 -19.27 10.46 5.87
N PHE A 84 -18.88 10.34 4.61
CA PHE A 84 -19.08 11.36 3.58
C PHE A 84 -20.56 11.76 3.47
N LEU A 85 -21.47 10.79 3.33
CA LEU A 85 -22.91 11.08 3.21
C LEU A 85 -23.46 11.78 4.45
N LEU A 86 -23.08 11.35 5.65
CA LEU A 86 -23.54 11.95 6.89
C LEU A 86 -23.08 13.41 7.02
N TYR A 87 -21.80 13.68 6.75
CA TYR A 87 -21.25 15.03 6.80
C TYR A 87 -21.75 15.92 5.66
N PHE A 88 -21.97 15.35 4.47
CA PHE A 88 -22.57 16.04 3.34
C PHE A 88 -23.99 16.50 3.69
N CYS A 89 -24.82 15.61 4.25
CA CYS A 89 -26.16 15.99 4.72
C CYS A 89 -26.11 16.99 5.87
N ALA A 90 -25.19 16.83 6.83
CA ALA A 90 -25.01 17.78 7.94
C ALA A 90 -24.61 19.18 7.44
N SER A 91 -23.84 19.26 6.35
CA SER A 91 -23.44 20.54 5.75
C SER A 91 -24.60 21.34 5.15
N ALA A 92 -25.77 20.71 4.93
CA ALA A 92 -26.98 21.43 4.52
C ALA A 92 -27.56 22.32 5.63
N VAL A 93 -27.25 22.04 6.91
CA VAL A 93 -27.76 22.81 8.06
C VAL A 93 -27.37 24.30 8.01
N PRO A 94 -26.09 24.68 7.85
CA PRO A 94 -25.72 26.09 7.73
C PRO A 94 -26.30 26.74 6.46
N LEU A 95 -26.46 25.99 5.37
CA LEU A 95 -27.10 26.49 4.15
C LEU A 95 -28.59 26.81 4.40
N ILE A 96 -29.33 25.92 5.06
CA ILE A 96 -30.73 26.16 5.43
C ILE A 96 -30.83 27.32 6.41
N GLY A 97 -29.92 27.41 7.38
CA GLY A 97 -29.84 28.52 8.33
C GLY A 97 -29.67 29.87 7.63
N LEU A 98 -28.79 29.95 6.64
CA LEU A 98 -28.60 31.15 5.82
C LEU A 98 -29.87 31.54 5.04
N LEU A 99 -30.60 30.56 4.51
CA LEU A 99 -31.82 30.80 3.70
C LEU A 99 -33.06 31.13 4.54
N SER A 100 -33.04 30.83 5.84
CA SER A 100 -34.23 30.98 6.72
C SER A 100 -34.28 32.32 7.45
N ASP A 101 -33.13 32.91 7.77
CA ASP A 101 -33.02 34.17 8.51
C ASP A 101 -31.79 34.96 8.04
N GLU A 102 -31.99 36.21 7.61
CA GLU A 102 -30.92 37.08 7.07
C GLU A 102 -29.97 37.60 8.16
N GLY A 103 -30.38 37.57 9.44
CA GLY A 103 -29.61 38.13 10.54
C GLY A 103 -28.66 37.12 11.20
N SER A 104 -29.22 36.11 11.87
CA SER A 104 -28.49 35.22 12.78
C SER A 104 -28.48 33.75 12.34
N GLY A 105 -29.27 33.41 11.31
CA GLY A 105 -29.48 32.04 10.85
C GLY A 105 -28.20 31.31 10.45
N LEU A 106 -27.23 31.99 9.81
CA LEU A 106 -25.93 31.41 9.49
C LEU A 106 -25.11 31.06 10.75
N ALA A 107 -25.05 31.97 11.72
CA ALA A 107 -24.28 31.76 12.94
C ALA A 107 -24.85 30.60 13.76
N LEU A 108 -26.17 30.55 13.90
CA LEU A 108 -26.87 29.47 14.59
C LEU A 108 -26.70 28.13 13.84
N GLY A 109 -26.83 28.14 12.51
CA GLY A 109 -26.61 26.97 11.67
C GLY A 109 -25.18 26.40 11.76
N LEU A 110 -24.16 27.26 11.86
CA LEU A 110 -22.77 26.86 12.09
C LEU A 110 -22.58 26.21 13.47
N VAL A 111 -23.17 26.78 14.53
CA VAL A 111 -23.11 26.19 15.88
C VAL A 111 -23.76 24.81 15.90
N ILE A 112 -24.96 24.66 15.31
CA ILE A 112 -25.63 23.37 15.19
C ILE A 112 -24.76 22.38 14.40
N TYR A 113 -24.19 22.81 13.28
CA TYR A 113 -23.31 21.96 12.47
C TYR A 113 -22.11 21.46 13.26
N VAL A 114 -21.43 22.33 14.03
CA VAL A 114 -20.28 21.93 14.84
C VAL A 114 -20.67 20.90 15.89
N VAL A 115 -21.79 21.11 16.59
CA VAL A 115 -22.30 20.15 17.58
C VAL A 115 -22.62 18.81 16.90
N LEU A 116 -23.32 18.84 15.77
CA LEU A 116 -23.69 17.65 15.00
C LEU A 116 -22.45 16.92 14.47
N ALA A 117 -21.45 17.65 13.96
CA ALA A 117 -20.18 17.11 13.49
C ALA A 117 -19.45 16.36 14.61
N VAL A 118 -19.33 16.97 15.79
CA VAL A 118 -18.71 16.31 16.96
C VAL A 118 -19.47 15.05 17.36
N LEU A 119 -20.81 15.11 17.40
CA LEU A 119 -21.65 13.97 17.73
C LEU A 119 -21.54 12.84 16.70
N LEU A 120 -21.39 13.14 15.40
CA LEU A 120 -21.20 12.16 14.34
C LEU A 120 -19.78 11.60 14.31
N ALA A 121 -18.76 12.39 14.67
CA ALA A 121 -17.37 11.97 14.68
C ALA A 121 -17.15 10.78 15.62
N VAL A 122 -17.69 10.84 16.85
CA VAL A 122 -17.51 9.80 17.88
C VAL A 122 -17.87 8.39 17.39
N PRO A 123 -19.11 8.10 16.92
CA PRO A 123 -19.47 6.77 16.45
C PRO A 123 -18.69 6.35 15.20
N ILE A 124 -18.37 7.27 14.29
CA ILE A 124 -17.58 6.97 13.08
C ILE A 124 -16.17 6.52 13.46
N PHE A 125 -15.50 7.23 14.37
CA PHE A 125 -14.16 6.84 14.81
C PHE A 125 -14.16 5.55 15.63
N VAL A 126 -15.20 5.31 16.44
CA VAL A 126 -15.37 4.03 17.15
C VAL A 126 -15.55 2.88 16.15
N ALA A 127 -16.37 3.06 15.11
CA ALA A 127 -16.55 2.05 14.07
C ALA A 127 -15.25 1.80 13.29
N ALA A 128 -14.49 2.86 12.97
CA ALA A 128 -13.19 2.73 12.31
C ALA A 128 -12.19 1.94 13.16
N ALA A 129 -12.10 2.24 14.46
CA ALA A 129 -11.24 1.52 15.39
C ALA A 129 -11.63 0.05 15.50
N TYR A 130 -12.93 -0.25 15.56
CA TYR A 130 -13.44 -1.62 15.63
C TYR A 130 -13.12 -2.44 14.37
N ILE A 131 -13.32 -1.86 13.19
CA ILE A 131 -12.98 -2.50 11.92
C ILE A 131 -11.47 -2.73 11.84
N SER A 132 -10.66 -1.76 12.27
CA SER A 132 -9.20 -1.90 12.29
C SER A 132 -8.67 -2.92 13.28
N ALA A 133 -9.39 -3.21 14.36
CA ALA A 133 -9.02 -4.26 15.29
C ALA A 133 -9.28 -5.68 14.73
N LYS A 134 -10.13 -5.80 13.71
CA LYS A 134 -10.56 -7.09 13.13
C LYS A 134 -9.94 -7.42 11.78
N VAL A 135 -9.36 -6.43 11.10
CA VAL A 135 -8.78 -6.55 9.75
C VAL A 135 -7.28 -6.26 9.78
#